data_AF-A0A8J6UML4-F1
#
_entry.id   AF-A0A8J6UML4-F1
#
_cell.length_a   1.000
_cell.length_b   1.000
_cell.length_c   1.000
_cell.angle_alpha   90.00
_cell.angle_beta   90.00
_cell.angle_gamma   90.00
#
_symmetry.space_group_name_H-M   'P 1'
#
loop_
_entity.id
_entity.type
_entity.pdbx_description
1 polymer ?
#
loop_
_entity_poly.entity_id
_entity_poly.type
_entity_poly.pdbx_seq_one_letter_code
_entity_poly.pdbx_strand_id
1 'polypeptide(L)'
;SEYLMPVKLGDLKDGGSIYQFNRIGKGCLSYLVESNGEAAIIDSARTIEAYEDFAKENNLEIKHMIDTHLHADHISGGRKLAEKTGATHW
;
A
#
# COMPACT_ATOMS: atom_id res chain seq x y z
N SER A 1 3.36 -6.62 -16.30
CA SER A 1 2.21 -6.69 -15.40
C SER A 1 2.71 -7.15 -14.06
N GLU A 2 2.75 -6.25 -13.07
CA GLU A 2 2.95 -6.66 -11.68
C GLU A 2 1.57 -7.05 -11.17
N TYR A 3 1.38 -8.31 -10.82
CA TYR A 3 0.14 -8.75 -10.19
C TYR A 3 0.34 -8.71 -8.68
N LEU A 4 -0.37 -7.79 -8.03
CA LEU A 4 -0.37 -7.60 -6.58
C LEU A 4 -1.69 -8.13 -6.05
N MET A 5 -1.64 -9.24 -5.33
CA MET A 5 -2.83 -9.79 -4.68
C MET A 5 -2.91 -9.29 -3.24
N PRO A 6 -3.96 -8.53 -2.88
CA PRO A 6 -4.23 -8.19 -1.49
C PRO A 6 -4.72 -9.43 -0.74
N VAL A 7 -4.15 -9.66 0.44
CA VAL A 7 -4.56 -10.69 1.40
C VAL A 7 -4.78 -9.99 2.73
N LYS A 8 -6.00 -10.10 3.28
CA LYS A 8 -6.28 -9.59 4.62
C LYS A 8 -5.51 -10.43 5.64
N LEU A 9 -4.64 -9.78 6.41
CA LEU A 9 -3.88 -10.42 7.48
C LEU A 9 -4.67 -10.50 8.79
N GLY A 10 -5.51 -9.49 9.05
CA GLY A 10 -6.38 -9.48 10.22
C GLY A 10 -6.96 -8.10 10.51
N ASP A 11 -7.86 -8.10 11.48
CA ASP A 11 -8.44 -6.91 12.09
C ASP A 11 -7.59 -6.44 13.28
N LEU A 12 -7.53 -5.13 13.51
CA LEU A 12 -6.84 -4.52 14.64
C LEU A 12 -7.78 -4.42 15.85
N LYS A 13 -7.19 -4.49 17.05
CA LYS A 13 -7.93 -4.57 18.33
C LYS A 13 -8.91 -3.41 18.53
N ASP A 14 -8.53 -2.21 18.11
CA ASP A 14 -9.31 -0.98 18.31
C ASP A 14 -9.95 -0.47 17.00
N GLY A 15 -10.12 -1.36 16.02
CA GLY A 15 -10.66 -1.05 14.71
C GLY A 15 -9.60 -0.82 13.63
N GLY A 16 -9.99 -1.09 12.38
CA GLY A 16 -9.08 -1.11 11.23
C GLY A 16 -8.56 -2.50 10.90
N SER A 17 -7.79 -2.60 9.81
CA SER A 17 -7.31 -3.87 9.26
C SER A 17 -5.92 -3.73 8.65
N ILE A 18 -5.23 -4.86 8.50
CA ILE A 18 -3.98 -4.93 7.74
C ILE A 18 -4.17 -5.85 6.53
N TYR A 19 -3.70 -5.38 5.38
CA TYR A 19 -3.66 -6.13 4.13
C TYR A 19 -2.23 -6.22 3.62
N GLN A 20 -1.85 -7.38 3.12
CA GLN A 20 -0.57 -7.63 2.46
C GLN A 20 -0.79 -7.80 0.96
N PHE A 21 -0.05 -7.05 0.15
CA PHE A 21 -0.03 -7.18 -1.29
C PHE A 21 1.19 -8.01 -1.70
N ASN A 22 0.92 -9.20 -2.22
CA ASN A 22 1.96 -10.15 -2.61
C ASN A 22 2.42 -9.90 -4.06
N ARG A 23 3.69 -9.54 -4.26
CA ARG A 23 4.30 -9.46 -5.60
C ARG A 23 4.89 -10.82 -5.99
N ILE A 24 4.02 -11.67 -6.55
CA ILE A 24 4.36 -13.05 -6.91
C ILE A 24 5.54 -13.08 -7.90
N GLY A 25 6.54 -13.92 -7.62
CA GLY A 25 7.74 -14.10 -8.44
C GLY A 25 8.87 -13.08 -8.19
N LYS A 26 8.67 -12.10 -7.31
CA LYS A 26 9.71 -11.15 -6.88
C LYS A 26 10.03 -11.20 -5.39
N GLY A 27 9.11 -11.72 -4.57
CA GLY A 27 9.32 -11.88 -3.13
C GLY A 27 9.18 -10.58 -2.33
N CYS A 28 8.97 -9.44 -2.99
CA CYS A 28 8.64 -8.19 -2.33
C CYS A 28 7.20 -8.24 -1.80
N LEU A 29 7.01 -7.73 -0.58
CA LEU A 29 5.72 -7.55 0.06
C LEU A 29 5.53 -6.06 0.30
N SER A 30 4.30 -5.60 0.17
CA SER A 30 3.89 -4.26 0.56
C SER A 30 2.62 -4.37 1.38
N TYR A 31 2.35 -3.38 2.22
CA TYR A 31 1.25 -3.44 3.17
C TYR A 31 0.34 -2.23 3.05
N LEU A 32 -0.93 -2.44 3.34
CA LEU A 32 -1.90 -1.39 3.59
C LEU A 32 -2.44 -1.57 5.01
N VAL A 33 -2.36 -0.52 5.81
CA VAL A 33 -3.00 -0.45 7.12
C VAL A 33 -4.13 0.56 7.01
N GLU A 34 -5.35 0.15 7.34
CA GLU A 34 -6.51 1.04 7.31
C GLU A 34 -7.09 1.25 8.70
N SER A 35 -7.61 2.46 8.93
CA SER A 35 -8.33 2.83 10.13
C SER A 35 -9.22 4.03 9.83
N ASN A 36 -10.48 3.99 10.25
CA ASN A 36 -11.45 5.10 10.12
C ASN A 36 -11.58 5.68 8.70
N GLY A 37 -11.48 4.84 7.67
CA GLY A 37 -11.59 5.29 6.27
C GLY A 37 -10.30 5.89 5.70
N GLU A 38 -9.20 5.89 6.45
CA GLU A 38 -7.88 6.32 5.98
C GLU A 38 -6.96 5.11 5.83
N ALA A 39 -5.96 5.23 4.94
CA ALA A 39 -4.99 4.19 4.68
C ALA A 39 -3.55 4.71 4.67
N ALA A 40 -2.65 3.90 5.23
CA ALA A 40 -1.21 4.00 5.07
C ALA A 40 -0.69 2.85 4.20
N ILE A 41 0.15 3.15 3.22
CA ILE A 41 0.82 2.15 2.38
C ILE A 41 2.29 2.08 2.76
N ILE A 42 2.81 0.86 2.92
CA ILE A 42 4.20 0.57 3.27
C ILE A 42 4.87 -0.21 2.13
N ASP A 43 6.07 0.22 1.72
CA ASP A 43 6.94 -0.41 0.71
C ASP A 43 6.24 -0.63 -0.64
N SER A 44 5.54 0.40 -1.13
CA SER A 44 4.72 0.29 -2.34
C SER A 44 5.51 -0.07 -3.59
N ALA A 45 4.98 -0.97 -4.42
CA ALA A 45 5.55 -1.32 -5.71
C ALA A 45 5.38 -0.19 -6.75
N ARG A 46 6.17 -0.25 -7.82
CA ARG A 46 6.14 0.74 -8.92
C ARG A 46 4.76 0.83 -9.61
N THR A 47 4.10 -0.31 -9.80
CA THR A 47 2.73 -0.38 -10.35
C THR A 47 1.76 -0.08 -9.21
N ILE A 48 1.31 1.17 -9.15
CA ILE A 48 0.54 1.71 -8.02
C ILE A 48 -0.97 1.46 -8.12
N GLU A 49 -1.43 1.07 -9.31
CA GLU A 49 -2.85 1.01 -9.66
C GLU A 49 -3.61 0.01 -8.76
N ALA A 50 -2.94 -1.07 -8.32
CA ALA A 50 -3.53 -2.03 -7.38
C ALA A 50 -3.87 -1.42 -6.01
N TYR A 51 -3.07 -0.44 -5.53
CA TYR A 51 -3.36 0.25 -4.28
C TYR A 51 -4.49 1.27 -4.47
N GLU A 52 -4.48 2.00 -5.59
CA GLU A 52 -5.54 2.96 -5.94
C GLU A 52 -6.91 2.26 -6.04
N ASP A 53 -6.96 1.15 -6.78
CA ASP A 53 -8.19 0.37 -6.97
C ASP A 53 -8.66 -0.23 -5.65
N PHE A 54 -7.76 -0.83 -4.87
CA PHE A 54 -8.11 -1.39 -3.58
C PHE A 54 -8.65 -0.32 -2.60
N ALA A 55 -7.99 0.83 -2.52
CA ALA A 55 -8.46 1.92 -1.66
C ALA A 55 -9.84 2.41 -2.10
N LYS A 56 -10.05 2.59 -3.41
CA LYS A 56 -11.34 3.01 -3.96
C LYS A 56 -12.46 2.00 -3.69
N GLU A 57 -12.21 0.72 -3.90
CA GLU A 57 -13.19 -0.36 -3.65
C GLU A 57 -13.60 -0.46 -2.17
N ASN A 58 -12.69 -0.10 -1.26
CA ASN A 58 -12.92 -0.13 0.18
C ASN A 58 -13.28 1.24 0.79
N ASN A 59 -13.52 2.27 -0.04
CA ASN A 59 -13.79 3.64 0.40
C ASN A 59 -12.73 4.22 1.35
N LEU A 60 -11.46 3.97 1.05
CA LEU A 60 -10.31 4.43 1.82
C LEU A 60 -9.64 5.63 1.15
N GLU A 61 -9.22 6.60 1.95
CA GLU A 61 -8.35 7.69 1.53
C GLU A 61 -6.89 7.38 1.90
N ILE A 62 -6.02 7.27 0.90
CA ILE A 62 -4.58 7.05 1.15
C ILE A 62 -3.98 8.37 1.64
N LYS A 63 -3.51 8.41 2.89
CA LYS A 63 -2.93 9.60 3.53
C LYS A 63 -1.43 9.51 3.75
N HIS A 64 -0.89 8.30 3.81
CA HIS A 64 0.51 8.06 4.17
C HIS A 64 1.19 7.05 3.25
N MET A 65 2.35 7.42 2.73
CA MET A 65 3.27 6.57 2.00
C MET A 65 4.55 6.41 2.80
N ILE A 66 4.95 5.18 3.09
CA ILE A 66 6.11 4.88 3.93
C ILE A 66 7.01 3.92 3.16
N ASP A 67 8.24 4.32 2.85
CA ASP A 67 9.26 3.38 2.43
C ASP A 67 10.13 3.04 3.66
N THR A 68 10.21 1.78 4.02
CA THR A 68 10.96 1.34 5.22
C THR A 68 12.46 1.59 5.08
N HIS A 69 12.97 1.58 3.84
CA HIS A 69 14.35 1.84 3.49
C HIS A 69 14.46 2.20 2.01
N LEU A 70 15.66 2.62 1.58
CA LEU A 70 15.95 2.72 0.16
C LEU A 70 16.08 1.33 -0.46
N HIS A 71 15.08 0.92 -1.23
CA HIS A 71 15.01 -0.40 -1.83
C HIS A 71 16.08 -0.63 -2.92
N ALA A 72 16.74 -1.79 -2.87
CA ALA A 72 17.73 -2.21 -3.87
C ALA A 72 17.17 -3.24 -4.87
N ASP A 73 16.02 -3.84 -4.54
CA ASP A 73 15.38 -4.95 -5.22
C ASP A 73 14.16 -4.53 -6.05
N HIS A 74 13.61 -3.35 -5.78
CA HIS A 74 12.52 -2.77 -6.55
C HIS A 74 12.52 -1.24 -6.56
N ILE A 75 11.75 -0.67 -7.47
CA ILE A 75 11.50 0.78 -7.56
C ILE A 75 10.22 1.06 -6.78
N SER A 76 10.30 1.91 -5.75
CA SER A 76 9.11 2.29 -4.99
C SER A 76 8.13 3.11 -5.83
N GLY A 77 6.84 2.84 -5.65
CA GLY A 77 5.74 3.66 -6.15
C GLY A 77 5.38 4.83 -5.24
N GLY A 78 6.02 4.96 -4.08
CA GLY A 78 5.62 5.81 -2.96
C GLY A 78 5.40 7.26 -3.38
N ARG A 79 6.42 7.82 -4.04
CA ARG A 79 6.38 9.19 -4.56
C ARG A 79 5.24 9.42 -5.56
N LYS A 80 5.05 8.50 -6.51
CA LYS A 80 4.00 8.61 -7.55
C LYS A 80 2.61 8.58 -6.91
N LEU A 81 2.41 7.71 -5.91
CA LEU A 81 1.13 7.61 -5.22
C LEU A 81 0.88 8.84 -4.35
N ALA A 82 1.89 9.36 -3.65
CA ALA A 82 1.81 10.60 -2.88
C ALA A 82 1.44 11.81 -3.75
N GLU A 83 2.11 11.99 -4.90
CA GLU A 83 1.82 13.08 -5.85
C GLU A 83 0.38 13.04 -6.39
N LYS A 84 -0.19 11.84 -6.59
CA LYS A 84 -1.56 11.66 -7.07
C LYS A 84 -2.64 11.86 -5.99
N THR A 85 -2.37 11.37 -4.79
CA THR A 85 -3.37 11.31 -3.70
C THR A 85 -3.30 12.51 -2.76
N GLY A 86 -2.20 13.27 -2.79
CA GLY A 86 -1.90 14.29 -1.78
C GLY A 86 -1.40 13.70 -0.45
N ALA A 87 -1.11 12.40 -0.40
CA ALA A 87 -0.55 11.75 0.77
C ALA A 87 0.83 12.29 1.13
N THR A 88 1.17 12.21 2.42
CA THR A 88 2.53 12.51 2.90
C THR A 88 3.44 11.30 2.64
N HIS A 89 4.60 11.54 2.04
CA HIS A 89 5.66 10.53 1.85
C HIS A 89 6.71 10.69 2.94
N TRP A 90 6.92 9.63 3.72
CA TRP A 90 7.86 9.53 4.83
C TRP A 90 9.13 8.80 4.42
#